data_AF-A0ABD3J3S8-F1
#
_entry.id   AF-A0ABD3J3S8-F1
#
_cell.length_a   1.000
_cell.length_b   1.000
_cell.length_c   1.000
_cell.angle_alpha   90.00
_cell.angle_beta   90.00
_cell.angle_gamma   90.00
#
_symmetry.space_group_name_H-M   'P 1'
#
loop_
_entity.id
_entity.type
_entity.pdbx_description
1 polymer ?
#
loop_
_entity_poly.entity_id
_entity_poly.type
_entity_poly.pdbx_seq_one_letter_code
_entity_poly.pdbx_strand_id
1 'polypeptide(L)'
;MRNCYTLKPDRGKNSLYLIRATFWYGNYDGKNEVPMFDLYIDVNYWTTIGDTDNMAEEIIYVSQADYIQVCVVNRGSGIPFISALELRVLNNSVYETGSGFLRKIWLRDMGTSSGLYTR
;
A
#
# COMPACT_ATOMS: atom_id res chain seq x y z
N MET A 1 14.75 10.48 8.34
CA MET A 1 14.94 10.55 6.87
C MET A 1 13.62 10.15 6.21
N ARG A 2 13.14 10.94 5.24
CA ARG A 2 11.88 10.70 4.52
C ARG A 2 12.16 10.69 3.01
N ASN A 3 11.79 9.60 2.34
CA ASN A 3 11.90 9.47 0.89
C ASN A 3 10.50 9.28 0.30
N CYS A 4 10.19 9.95 -0.81
CA CYS A 4 8.85 9.96 -1.38
C CYS A 4 8.89 9.62 -2.88
N TYR A 5 8.00 8.71 -3.28
CA TYR A 5 7.73 8.36 -4.67
C TYR A 5 6.53 9.17 -5.14
N THR A 6 6.70 9.94 -6.21
CA THR A 6 5.61 10.74 -6.78
C THR A 6 4.97 9.99 -7.92
N LEU A 7 3.72 9.56 -7.72
CA LEU A 7 2.88 8.95 -8.73
C LEU A 7 2.08 10.03 -9.44
N LYS A 8 2.02 9.96 -10.78
CA LYS A 8 1.23 10.87 -11.63
C LYS A 8 0.12 10.07 -12.30
N PRO A 9 -1.05 9.94 -11.67
CA PRO A 9 -2.17 9.20 -12.23
C PRO A 9 -2.73 9.86 -13.50
N ASP A 10 -3.28 9.06 -14.42
CA ASP A 10 -3.92 9.55 -15.65
C ASP A 10 -5.20 10.35 -15.38
N ARG A 11 -5.97 9.95 -14.36
CA ARG A 11 -7.12 10.73 -13.89
C ARG A 11 -6.61 11.66 -12.78
N GLY A 12 -6.83 12.96 -12.90
CA GLY A 12 -6.29 13.93 -11.95
C GLY A 12 -6.91 13.83 -10.55
N LYS A 13 -7.01 14.98 -9.89
CA LYS A 13 -7.70 15.14 -8.61
C LYS A 13 -9.12 14.53 -8.59
N ASN A 14 -9.58 14.11 -7.41
CA ASN A 14 -10.91 13.54 -7.13
C ASN A 14 -11.18 12.19 -7.85
N SER A 15 -10.13 11.45 -8.17
CA SER A 15 -10.23 10.12 -8.75
C SER A 15 -9.91 9.05 -7.72
N LEU A 16 -10.61 7.92 -7.79
CA LEU A 16 -10.45 6.81 -6.86
C LEU A 16 -9.37 5.83 -7.35
N TYR A 17 -8.45 5.46 -6.45
CA TYR A 17 -7.32 4.59 -6.73
C TYR A 17 -7.19 3.45 -5.74
N LEU A 18 -6.84 2.27 -6.21
CA LEU A 18 -6.21 1.24 -5.39
C LEU A 18 -4.69 1.43 -5.46
N ILE A 19 -4.06 1.63 -4.31
CA ILE A 19 -2.61 1.75 -4.19
C ILE A 19 -2.12 0.57 -3.37
N ARG A 20 -1.13 -0.15 -3.90
CA ARG A 20 -0.50 -1.28 -3.23
C ARG A 20 1.01 -1.06 -3.12
N ALA A 21 1.53 -1.14 -1.90
CA ALA A 21 2.96 -1.19 -1.65
C ALA A 21 3.33 -2.62 -1.22
N THR A 22 4.31 -3.22 -1.90
CA THR A 22 4.82 -4.56 -1.60
C THR A 22 6.28 -4.46 -1.15
N PHE A 23 6.59 -5.19 -0.09
CA PHE A 23 7.88 -5.22 0.58
C PHE A 23 8.34 -6.67 0.61
N TRP A 24 9.48 -6.93 -0.02
CA TRP A 24 10.24 -8.16 0.12
C TRP A 24 11.70 -7.77 0.41
N TYR A 25 12.14 -7.95 1.66
CA TYR A 25 13.43 -7.43 2.12
C TYR A 25 14.61 -8.15 1.45
N GLY A 26 14.58 -9.49 1.41
CA GLY A 26 15.52 -10.29 0.61
C GLY A 26 17.00 -10.03 0.92
N ASN A 27 17.29 -9.49 2.11
CA ASN A 27 18.62 -9.05 2.53
C ASN A 27 19.31 -8.06 1.58
N TYR A 28 18.55 -7.12 1.02
CA TYR A 28 19.06 -6.20 -0.01
C TYR A 28 20.26 -5.34 0.44
N ASP A 29 20.41 -5.09 1.75
CA ASP A 29 21.49 -4.28 2.32
C ASP A 29 22.59 -5.11 3.01
N GLY A 30 22.48 -6.44 2.98
CA GLY A 30 23.47 -7.36 3.53
C GLY A 30 23.50 -7.46 5.06
N LYS A 31 22.58 -6.83 5.79
CA LYS A 31 22.59 -6.81 7.28
C LYS A 31 21.83 -7.95 7.94
N ASN A 32 21.02 -8.66 7.16
CA ASN A 32 20.12 -9.72 7.60
C ASN A 32 19.19 -9.29 8.75
N GLU A 33 18.78 -8.02 8.74
CA GLU A 33 17.91 -7.40 9.75
C GLU A 33 16.80 -6.65 9.02
N VAL A 34 15.55 -7.10 9.19
CA VAL A 34 14.40 -6.46 8.53
C VAL A 34 14.18 -5.07 9.13
N PRO A 35 14.23 -3.99 8.33
CA PRO A 35 14.12 -2.64 8.86
C PRO A 35 12.68 -2.28 9.19
N MET A 36 12.49 -1.51 10.26
CA MET A 36 11.20 -0.93 10.62
C MET A 36 11.09 0.54 10.22
N PHE A 37 10.03 0.90 9.51
CA PHE A 37 9.80 2.26 9.00
C PHE A 37 8.32 2.55 8.78
N ASP A 38 7.95 3.82 8.76
CA ASP A 38 6.56 4.24 8.55
C ASP A 38 6.28 4.53 7.08
N LEU A 39 5.11 4.10 6.62
CA LEU A 39 4.56 4.37 5.31
C LEU A 39 3.49 5.47 5.40
N TYR A 40 3.56 6.43 4.48
CA TYR A 40 2.64 7.56 4.39
C TYR A 40 2.08 7.68 2.98
N ILE A 41 0.82 8.10 2.89
CA ILE A 41 0.17 8.56 1.67
C ILE A 41 -0.06 10.07 1.79
N ASP A 42 0.60 10.84 0.93
CA ASP A 42 0.78 12.28 1.05
C ASP A 42 1.28 12.68 2.46
N VAL A 43 0.45 13.38 3.22
CA VAL A 43 0.75 13.78 4.61
C VAL A 43 0.18 12.82 5.65
N ASN A 44 -0.64 11.85 5.22
CA ASN A 44 -1.38 10.97 6.11
C ASN A 44 -0.59 9.70 6.41
N TYR A 45 -0.55 9.32 7.68
CA TYR A 45 0.04 8.06 8.12
C TYR A 45 -0.80 6.90 7.57
N TRP A 46 -0.14 5.95 6.91
CA TRP A 46 -0.78 4.75 6.37
C TRP A 46 -0.58 3.58 7.34
N THR A 47 0.67 3.18 7.60
CA THR A 47 1.00 2.05 8.48
C THR A 47 2.50 2.01 8.78
N THR A 48 2.92 1.20 9.76
CA THR A 48 4.32 0.82 9.95
C THR A 48 4.60 -0.48 9.20
N ILE A 49 5.74 -0.54 8.53
CA ILE A 49 6.29 -1.73 7.88
C ILE A 49 7.42 -2.25 8.75
N GLY A 50 7.45 -3.56 8.98
CA GLY A 50 8.45 -4.23 9.79
C GLY A 50 8.05 -5.67 10.10
N ASP A 51 8.82 -6.29 11.00
CA ASP A 51 8.61 -7.63 11.60
C ASP A 51 8.69 -8.84 10.66
N THR A 52 8.34 -8.70 9.38
CA THR A 52 8.37 -9.80 8.40
C THR A 52 9.19 -9.45 7.17
N ASP A 53 9.84 -10.45 6.56
CA ASP A 53 10.60 -10.30 5.32
C ASP A 53 9.70 -10.04 4.10
N ASN A 54 8.40 -10.36 4.20
CA ASN A 54 7.42 -10.14 3.14
C ASN A 54 6.13 -9.55 3.71
N MET A 55 5.69 -8.43 3.13
CA MET A 55 4.48 -7.70 3.52
C MET A 55 3.90 -6.98 2.31
N ALA A 56 2.56 -6.88 2.25
CA ALA A 56 1.87 -6.06 1.25
C ALA A 56 0.74 -5.28 1.91
N GLU A 57 0.69 -3.99 1.63
CA GLU A 57 -0.29 -3.06 2.18
C GLU A 57 -1.09 -2.45 1.04
N GLU A 58 -2.41 -2.37 1.22
CA GLU A 58 -3.34 -1.85 0.20
C GLU A 58 -4.27 -0.80 0.80
N ILE A 59 -4.43 0.31 0.07
CA ILE A 59 -5.40 1.36 0.36
C ILE A 59 -6.23 1.70 -0.86
N ILE A 60 -7.47 2.09 -0.62
CA ILE A 60 -8.30 2.81 -1.57
C ILE A 60 -8.18 4.29 -1.24
N TYR A 61 -7.72 5.10 -2.19
CA TYR A 61 -7.40 6.51 -1.97
C TYR A 61 -8.13 7.41 -2.97
N VAL A 62 -8.74 8.48 -2.47
CA VAL A 62 -9.27 9.56 -3.31
C VAL A 62 -8.17 10.61 -3.49
N SER A 63 -7.70 10.81 -4.72
CA SER A 63 -6.63 11.77 -5.01
C SER A 63 -7.02 13.20 -4.62
N GLN A 64 -6.18 13.85 -3.81
CA GLN A 64 -6.40 15.23 -3.37
C GLN A 64 -5.76 16.27 -4.31
N ALA A 65 -4.87 15.81 -5.20
CA ALA A 65 -4.17 16.57 -6.22
C ALA A 65 -3.97 15.70 -7.48
N ASP A 66 -3.37 16.28 -8.51
CA ASP A 66 -3.00 15.56 -9.76
C ASP A 66 -1.75 14.68 -9.61
N TYR A 67 -1.21 14.61 -8.39
CA TYR A 67 -0.14 13.72 -8.02
C TYR A 67 -0.45 13.09 -6.66
N ILE A 68 0.18 11.95 -6.40
CA ILE A 68 0.07 11.20 -5.16
C ILE A 68 1.49 10.91 -4.68
N GLN A 69 1.82 11.21 -3.43
CA GLN A 69 3.12 10.89 -2.84
C GLN A 69 3.01 9.69 -1.92
N VAL A 70 3.78 8.64 -2.18
CA VAL A 70 3.95 7.53 -1.25
C VAL A 70 5.32 7.68 -0.61
N CYS A 71 5.35 7.87 0.71
CA CYS A 71 6.58 8.17 1.43
C CYS A 71 6.93 7.10 2.45
N VAL A 72 8.21 6.78 2.54
CA VAL A 72 8.78 5.95 3.60
C VAL A 72 9.60 6.82 4.55
N VAL A 73 9.38 6.65 5.86
CA VAL A 73 10.00 7.44 6.93
C VAL A 73 10.78 6.51 7.85
N ASN A 74 12.10 6.70 7.88
CA ASN A 74 12.99 5.89 8.70
C ASN A 74 12.79 6.16 10.20
N ARG A 75 12.64 5.09 11.00
CA ARG A 75 12.55 5.11 12.47
C ARG A 75 13.89 4.85 13.19
N GLY A 76 15.00 4.77 12.45
CA GLY A 76 16.33 4.43 12.96
C GLY A 76 16.64 2.93 12.97
N SER A 77 15.77 2.09 12.41
CA SER A 77 15.86 0.62 12.44
C SER A 77 16.45 0.01 11.16
N GLY A 78 17.24 0.75 10.39
CA GLY A 78 17.80 0.31 9.10
C GLY A 78 17.41 1.23 7.94
N ILE A 79 17.52 0.74 6.71
CA ILE A 79 17.23 1.55 5.51
C ILE A 79 15.83 1.18 4.98
N PRO A 80 14.88 2.15 4.86
CA PRO A 80 13.56 1.87 4.29
C PRO A 80 13.64 1.51 2.81
N PHE A 81 12.76 0.63 2.35
CA PHE A 81 12.71 0.17 0.96
C PHE A 81 11.26 -0.03 0.50
N ILE A 82 11.05 -0.09 -0.81
CA ILE A 82 9.80 -0.55 -1.45
C ILE A 82 10.20 -1.46 -2.61
N SER A 83 9.69 -2.69 -2.64
CA SER A 83 10.02 -3.65 -3.72
C SER A 83 9.12 -3.45 -4.94
N ALA A 84 7.85 -3.15 -4.72
CA ALA A 84 6.92 -2.76 -5.79
C ALA A 84 5.89 -1.74 -5.28
N LEU A 85 5.56 -0.78 -6.14
CA LEU A 85 4.50 0.20 -5.90
C LEU A 85 3.55 0.19 -7.09
N GLU A 86 2.31 -0.23 -6.86
CA GLU A 86 1.28 -0.36 -7.88
C GLU A 86 0.17 0.69 -7.66
N LEU A 87 -0.28 1.28 -8.77
CA LEU A 87 -1.37 2.25 -8.81
C LEU A 87 -2.41 1.76 -9.82
N ARG A 88 -3.64 1.56 -9.38
CA ARG A 88 -4.76 1.13 -10.25
C ARG A 88 -5.93 2.07 -10.09
N VAL A 89 -6.46 2.55 -11.21
CA VAL A 89 -7.67 3.36 -11.23
C VAL A 89 -8.88 2.49 -10.87
N LEU A 90 -9.79 3.02 -10.03
CA LEU A 90 -11.07 2.40 -9.71
C LEU A 90 -12.24 3.23 -10.26
N ASN A 91 -13.42 2.61 -10.37
CA ASN A 91 -14.66 3.34 -10.62
C ASN A 91 -15.18 3.92 -9.31
N ASN A 92 -15.50 5.22 -9.31
CA ASN A 92 -15.97 5.95 -8.12
C ASN A 92 -17.28 5.39 -7.52
N SER A 93 -18.00 4.53 -8.23
CA SER A 93 -19.23 3.89 -7.75
C SER A 93 -19.00 2.66 -6.88
N VAL A 94 -17.78 2.11 -6.82
CA VAL A 94 -17.50 0.84 -6.13
C VAL A 94 -17.32 1.05 -4.63
N TYR A 95 -16.80 2.21 -4.24
CA TYR A 95 -16.59 2.57 -2.84
C TYR A 95 -17.09 3.98 -2.61
N GLU A 96 -18.09 4.14 -1.74
CA GLU A 96 -18.48 5.45 -1.21
C GLU A 96 -17.44 5.89 -0.18
N THR A 97 -16.47 6.65 -0.65
CA THR A 97 -15.43 7.22 0.19
C THR A 97 -15.47 8.74 0.03
N GLY A 98 -15.58 9.48 1.15
CA GLY A 98 -15.52 10.93 1.14
C GLY A 98 -14.09 11.43 0.85
N SER A 99 -13.44 11.98 1.88
CA SER A 99 -12.03 12.36 1.82
C SER A 99 -11.15 11.37 2.59
N GLY A 100 -9.89 11.21 2.17
CA GLY A 100 -8.92 10.32 2.81
C GLY A 100 -8.74 8.99 2.09
N PHE A 101 -8.45 7.92 2.86
CA PHE A 101 -8.24 6.58 2.36
C PHE A 101 -8.94 5.51 3.20
N LEU A 102 -9.29 4.39 2.57
CA LEU A 102 -9.71 3.17 3.25
C LEU A 102 -8.56 2.17 3.22
N ARG A 103 -8.16 1.65 4.39
CA ARG A 103 -7.18 0.58 4.49
C ARG A 103 -7.85 -0.78 4.34
N LYS A 104 -7.27 -1.67 3.55
CA LYS A 104 -7.72 -3.06 3.48
C LYS A 104 -7.34 -3.79 4.77
N ILE A 105 -8.34 -4.21 5.54
CA ILE A 105 -8.13 -5.09 6.72
C ILE A 105 -8.21 -6.55 6.29
N TRP A 106 -9.33 -6.94 5.68
CA TRP A 106 -9.55 -8.28 5.17
C TRP A 106 -10.21 -8.21 3.79
N LEU A 107 -9.74 -9.06 2.88
CA LEU A 107 -10.47 -9.41 1.67
C LEU A 107 -10.84 -10.88 1.80
N ARG A 108 -12.13 -11.20 1.74
CA ARG A 108 -12.65 -12.55 1.89
C ARG A 108 -13.46 -12.89 0.65
N ASP A 109 -13.21 -14.05 0.09
CA ASP A 109 -14.14 -14.71 -0.82
C ASP A 109 -15.08 -15.57 0.04
N MET A 110 -16.38 -15.30 -0.03
CA MET A 110 -17.42 -16.02 0.71
C MET A 110 -18.13 -17.08 -0.15
N GLY A 111 -17.50 -17.55 -1.24
CA GLY A 111 -18.02 -18.65 -2.05
C GLY A 111 -18.49 -19.85 -1.20
N THR A 112 -19.42 -20.63 -1.75
CA THR A 112 -19.98 -21.78 -1.02
C THR A 112 -18.91 -22.81 -0.72
N SER A 113 -18.85 -23.29 0.52
CA SER A 113 -18.14 -24.53 0.86
C SER A 113 -18.86 -25.73 0.24
N SER A 114 -18.77 -25.93 -1.07
CA SER A 114 -19.15 -27.22 -1.66
C SER A 114 -18.02 -28.20 -1.43
N GLY A 115 -17.93 -28.70 -0.20
CA GLY A 115 -17.39 -30.02 0.04
C GLY A 115 -18.31 -31.04 -0.63
N LEU A 116 -18.05 -31.38 -1.88
CA LEU A 116 -18.48 -32.63 -2.49
C LEU A 116 -17.28 -33.24 -3.23
N TYR A 117 -16.89 -34.40 -2.72
CA TYR A 117 -15.97 -35.36 -3.33
C TYR A 117 -16.42 -35.78 -4.74
N THR A 118 -15.47 -36.34 -5.51
CA THR A 118 -15.59 -37.08 -6.79
C THR A 118 -15.95 -36.24 -8.03
N ARG A 119 -15.19 -36.27 -9.14
CA ARG A 119 -14.58 -37.41 -9.84
C ARG A 119 -13.30 -37.00 -10.58
#